data_AF-A0A8J3YJL5-F1
#
_entry.id   AF-A0A8J3YJL5-F1
#
_cell.length_a   1.000
_cell.length_b   1.000
_cell.length_c   1.000
_cell.angle_alpha   90.00
_cell.angle_beta   90.00
_cell.angle_gamma   90.00
#
_symmetry.space_group_name_H-M   'P 1'
#
loop_
_entity.id
_entity.type
_entity.pdbx_description
1 polymer ?
#
loop_
_entity_poly.entity_id
_entity_poly.type
_entity_poly.pdbx_seq_one_letter_code
_entity_poly.pdbx_strand_id
1 'polypeptide(L)'
;MAGEPVVLLVACDSFSVVSVYERSSSAASSAPAARWVVSTSDSVERQLVELPLFQPPAGWRVDDAALTGLRPDGRYSAGGLSFRQALPVEFSAEQVRGLASDRVLTARDYRRGRVVSRAAFEKAGKASCA
;
A
#
# COMPACT_ATOMS: atom_id res chain seq x y z
N MET A 1 -14.82 -8.73 -14.50
CA MET A 1 -13.40 -8.51 -14.83
C MET A 1 -12.75 -7.93 -13.58
N ALA A 2 -11.82 -8.65 -12.96
CA ALA A 2 -11.13 -8.16 -11.78
C ALA A 2 -10.14 -7.07 -12.22
N GLY A 3 -10.20 -5.89 -11.59
CA GLY A 3 -9.23 -4.82 -11.82
C GLY A 3 -7.86 -5.20 -11.25
N GLU A 4 -6.80 -4.60 -11.77
CA GLU A 4 -5.47 -4.76 -11.19
C GLU A 4 -5.42 -4.19 -9.76
N PRO A 5 -4.72 -4.83 -8.83
CA PRO A 5 -4.61 -4.35 -7.46
C PRO A 5 -3.83 -3.03 -7.41
N VAL A 6 -4.40 -2.04 -6.72
CA VAL A 6 -3.86 -0.69 -6.58
C VAL A 6 -3.65 -0.38 -5.10
N VAL A 7 -2.53 0.25 -4.76
CA VAL A 7 -2.30 0.87 -3.45
C VAL A 7 -2.79 2.30 -3.49
N LEU A 8 -3.66 2.66 -2.55
CA LEU A 8 -4.13 4.03 -2.38
C LEU A 8 -3.33 4.74 -1.29
N LEU A 9 -2.80 5.90 -1.63
CA LEU A 9 -2.08 6.77 -0.71
C LEU A 9 -2.78 8.12 -0.64
N VAL A 10 -3.02 8.61 0.57
CA VAL A 10 -3.34 10.03 0.79
C VAL A 10 -2.09 10.68 1.37
N ALA A 11 -1.40 11.48 0.56
CA ALA A 11 -0.14 12.10 0.97
C ALA A 11 -0.41 13.46 1.63
N CYS A 12 0.22 13.69 2.79
CA CYS A 12 0.14 14.97 3.50
C CYS A 12 1.33 15.89 3.19
N ASP A 13 2.45 15.33 2.73
CA ASP A 13 3.73 16.00 2.58
C ASP A 13 4.38 15.67 1.23
N SER A 14 5.47 16.36 0.90
CA SER A 14 6.21 16.25 -0.37
C SER A 14 7.08 14.99 -0.52
N PHE A 15 7.19 14.16 0.52
CA PHE A 15 7.91 12.89 0.44
C PHE A 15 7.01 11.73 0.83
N SER A 16 6.94 10.74 -0.05
CA SER A 16 6.18 9.51 0.18
C SER A 16 6.96 8.31 -0.34
N VAL A 17 7.18 7.34 0.54
CA VAL A 17 7.64 5.99 0.16
C VAL A 17 6.47 5.05 0.36
N VAL A 18 6.20 4.23 -0.64
CA VAL A 18 5.28 3.11 -0.53
C VAL A 18 6.08 1.83 -0.64
N SER A 19 5.87 0.93 0.31
CA SER A 19 6.50 -0.39 0.31
C SER A 19 5.45 -1.47 0.40
N VAL A 20 5.64 -2.51 -0.40
CA VAL A 20 4.88 -3.76 -0.34
C VAL A 20 5.89 -4.87 -0.18
N TYR A 21 5.71 -5.73 0.80
CA TYR A 21 6.64 -6.83 1.01
C TYR A 21 5.91 -8.11 1.36
N GLU A 22 6.50 -9.22 0.94
CA GLU A 22 6.05 -10.54 1.31
C GLU A 22 6.51 -10.85 2.74
N ARG A 23 5.55 -11.22 3.59
CA ARG A 23 5.85 -11.67 4.95
C ARG A 23 6.34 -13.12 4.89
N SER A 24 7.56 -13.36 5.38
CA SER A 24 8.01 -14.73 5.61
C SER A 24 7.16 -15.37 6.69
N SER A 25 6.74 -16.61 6.46
CA SER A 25 6.09 -17.46 7.47
C SER A 25 7.11 -18.10 8.42
N SER A 26 8.42 -18.06 8.09
CA SER A 26 9.47 -18.67 8.89
C SER A 26 10.17 -17.64 9.78
N ALA A 27 10.27 -17.96 11.08
CA ALA A 27 10.94 -17.14 12.09
C ALA A 27 12.48 -17.06 11.92
N ALA A 28 13.04 -17.68 10.88
CA ALA A 28 14.48 -17.86 10.69
C ALA A 28 15.17 -16.71 9.92
N SER A 29 14.42 -15.81 9.29
CA SER A 29 14.97 -14.64 8.62
C SER A 29 14.17 -13.38 8.95
N SER A 30 14.84 -12.39 9.54
CA SER A 30 14.27 -11.08 9.86
C SER A 30 14.12 -10.16 8.63
N ALA A 31 14.64 -10.56 7.46
CA ALA A 31 14.43 -9.86 6.21
C ALA A 31 13.19 -10.41 5.46
N PRO A 32 12.35 -9.54 4.87
CA PRO A 32 11.25 -10.00 4.01
C PRO A 32 11.79 -10.72 2.77
N ALA A 33 11.08 -11.75 2.31
CA ALA A 33 11.53 -12.62 1.22
C ALA A 33 11.61 -11.90 -0.13
N ALA A 34 10.71 -10.93 -0.36
CA ALA A 34 10.70 -10.07 -1.53
C ALA A 34 10.01 -8.73 -1.17
N ARG A 35 10.45 -7.63 -1.79
CA ARG A 35 9.89 -6.29 -1.59
C ARG A 35 9.71 -5.56 -2.92
N TRP A 36 8.71 -4.70 -2.96
CA TRP A 36 8.52 -3.67 -3.96
C TRP A 36 8.46 -2.34 -3.23
N VAL A 37 9.36 -1.42 -3.56
CA VAL A 37 9.48 -0.13 -2.89
C VAL A 37 9.53 0.95 -3.96
N VAL A 38 8.67 1.94 -3.82
CA VAL A 38 8.64 3.10 -4.70
C VAL A 38 8.61 4.38 -3.88
N SER A 39 9.27 5.41 -4.36
CA SER A 39 9.31 6.72 -3.72
C SER A 39 9.07 7.84 -4.72
N THR A 40 8.55 8.94 -4.21
CA THR A 40 8.51 10.21 -4.93
C THR A 40 8.96 11.35 -4.02
N SER A 41 9.63 12.33 -4.64
CA SER A 41 9.96 13.63 -4.06
C SER A 41 9.12 14.76 -4.67
N ASP A 42 8.21 14.44 -5.58
CA ASP A 42 7.26 15.41 -6.11
C ASP A 42 6.22 15.74 -5.02
N SER A 43 5.85 17.01 -4.91
CA SER A 43 4.78 17.44 -4.01
C SER A 43 3.44 16.82 -4.42
N VAL A 44 3.12 15.67 -3.81
CA VAL A 44 1.82 15.00 -3.89
C VAL A 44 0.83 15.50 -2.83
N GLU A 45 1.12 16.65 -2.23
CA GLU A 45 0.40 17.20 -1.07
C GLU A 45 -1.11 17.24 -1.30
N ARG A 46 -1.85 16.59 -0.40
CA ARG A 46 -3.32 16.53 -0.34
C ARG A 46 -4.00 15.82 -1.52
N GLN A 47 -3.24 15.08 -2.33
CA GLN A 47 -3.79 14.27 -3.41
C GLN A 47 -3.99 12.80 -2.97
N LEU A 48 -5.07 12.20 -3.47
CA LEU A 48 -5.23 10.75 -3.47
C LEU A 48 -4.40 10.22 -4.65
N VAL A 49 -3.35 9.47 -4.34
CA VAL A 49 -2.49 8.83 -5.33
C VAL A 49 -2.89 7.36 -5.45
N GLU A 50 -3.09 6.94 -6.70
CA GLU A 50 -3.27 5.54 -7.06
C GLU A 50 -1.94 4.98 -7.56
N LEU A 51 -1.45 3.93 -6.91
CA LEU A 51 -0.25 3.22 -7.30
C LEU A 51 -0.61 1.81 -7.75
N PRO A 52 -0.70 1.56 -9.06
CA PRO A 52 -0.81 0.21 -9.59
C PRO A 52 0.36 -0.63 -9.05
N LEU A 53 0.06 -1.81 -8.50
CA LEU A 53 1.11 -2.66 -7.97
C LEU A 53 2.09 -3.05 -9.07
N PHE A 54 3.39 -2.91 -8.77
CA PHE A 54 4.50 -3.24 -9.68
C PHE A 54 4.64 -2.34 -10.91
N GLN A 55 3.80 -1.30 -11.03
CA GLN A 55 3.85 -0.32 -12.10
C GLN A 55 3.72 1.09 -11.50
N PRO A 56 4.83 1.69 -11.05
CA PRO A 56 4.79 3.05 -10.50
C PRO A 56 4.26 4.07 -11.52
N PRO A 57 3.51 5.09 -11.09
CA PRO A 57 3.16 6.22 -11.93
C PRO A 57 4.41 6.99 -12.43
N ALA A 58 4.24 7.80 -13.47
CA ALA A 58 5.30 8.72 -13.92
C ALA A 58 5.74 9.65 -12.76
N GLY A 59 7.05 9.90 -12.65
CA GLY A 59 7.65 10.70 -11.57
C GLY A 59 8.01 9.89 -10.32
N TRP A 60 7.53 8.65 -10.19
CA TRP A 60 7.93 7.76 -9.10
C TRP A 60 9.18 6.95 -9.45
N ARG A 61 10.09 6.81 -8.48
CA ARG A 61 11.28 5.96 -8.58
C ARG A 61 10.98 4.59 -7.99
N VAL A 62 11.48 3.53 -8.63
CA VAL A 62 11.54 2.19 -8.04
C VAL A 62 12.84 2.06 -7.27
N ASP A 63 12.75 1.86 -5.96
CA ASP A 63 13.89 1.66 -5.07
C ASP A 63 14.20 0.16 -4.86
N ASP A 64 13.16 -0.69 -4.94
CA ASP A 64 13.28 -2.16 -4.91
C ASP A 64 12.18 -2.78 -5.77
N ALA A 65 12.53 -3.80 -6.55
CA ALA A 65 11.63 -4.50 -7.48
C ALA A 65 11.70 -6.03 -7.33
N ALA A 66 12.21 -6.55 -6.22
CA ALA A 66 12.33 -7.99 -5.99
C ALA A 66 10.96 -8.70 -5.93
N LEU A 67 9.92 -8.00 -5.50
CA LEU A 67 8.53 -8.46 -5.56
C LEU A 67 7.88 -7.94 -6.85
N THR A 68 7.57 -8.86 -7.77
CA THR A 68 6.99 -8.55 -9.09
C THR A 68 5.54 -9.04 -9.26
N GLY A 69 4.99 -9.72 -8.24
CA GLY A 69 3.66 -10.32 -8.31
C GLY A 69 3.15 -10.80 -6.95
N LEU A 70 1.82 -10.95 -6.84
CA LEU A 70 1.18 -11.55 -5.67
C LEU A 70 0.86 -13.03 -5.92
N ARG A 71 1.45 -13.91 -5.12
CA ARG A 71 1.16 -15.34 -5.08
C ARG A 71 -0.20 -15.59 -4.44
N PRO A 72 -1.00 -16.57 -4.91
CA PRO A 72 -2.32 -16.87 -4.34
C PRO A 72 -2.30 -17.07 -2.82
N ASP A 73 -1.33 -17.85 -2.33
CA ASP A 73 -1.18 -18.19 -0.91
C ASP A 73 -0.23 -17.25 -0.14
N GLY A 74 0.24 -16.19 -0.79
CA GLY A 74 1.16 -15.23 -0.21
C GLY A 74 0.49 -14.33 0.83
N ARG A 75 1.23 -13.98 1.88
CA ARG A 75 0.85 -12.94 2.84
C ARG A 75 1.74 -11.73 2.64
N TYR A 76 1.11 -10.58 2.53
CA TYR A 76 1.78 -9.33 2.19
C TYR A 76 1.47 -8.26 3.23
N SER A 77 2.35 -7.28 3.30
CA SER A 77 2.11 -6.05 4.02
C SER A 77 2.42 -4.87 3.11
N ALA A 78 1.49 -3.93 3.02
CA ALA A 78 1.69 -2.63 2.36
C ALA A 78 1.81 -1.54 3.43
N GLY A 79 2.71 -0.58 3.24
CA GLY A 79 2.89 0.54 4.17
C GLY A 79 3.40 1.78 3.46
N GLY A 80 3.00 2.93 3.98
CA GLY A 80 3.51 4.24 3.56
C GLY A 80 4.46 4.80 4.61
N LEU A 81 5.61 5.29 4.18
CA LEU A 81 6.50 6.10 5.00
C LEU A 81 6.43 7.56 4.50
N SER A 82 6.07 8.45 5.41
CA SER A 82 6.26 9.91 5.28
C SER A 82 6.85 10.42 6.60
N PHE A 83 6.88 11.73 6.82
CA PHE A 83 7.16 12.28 8.16
C PHE A 83 6.22 11.71 9.23
N ARG A 84 5.01 11.29 8.84
CA ARG A 84 4.10 10.46 9.64
C ARG A 84 4.16 9.02 9.13
N GLN A 85 4.40 8.07 10.02
CA GLN A 85 4.34 6.65 9.66
C GLN A 85 2.89 6.22 9.48
N ALA A 86 2.54 5.67 8.30
CA ALA A 86 1.26 5.02 8.12
C ALA A 86 1.29 3.63 8.76
N LEU A 87 0.17 3.23 9.37
CA LEU A 87 0.03 1.87 9.86
C LEU A 87 0.07 0.88 8.67
N PRO A 88 0.88 -0.18 8.74
CA PRO A 88 0.94 -1.18 7.68
C PRO A 88 -0.41 -1.93 7.58
N VAL A 89 -0.79 -2.23 6.34
CA VAL A 89 -1.97 -3.04 6.00
C VAL A 89 -1.51 -4.43 5.62
N GLU A 90 -1.95 -5.43 6.37
CA GLU A 90 -1.74 -6.84 6.02
C GLU A 90 -2.84 -7.35 5.09
N PHE A 91 -2.48 -8.15 4.08
CA PHE A 91 -3.42 -8.69 3.11
C PHE A 91 -2.94 -9.98 2.43
N SER A 92 -3.87 -10.74 1.86
CA SER A 92 -3.60 -11.81 0.89
C SER A 92 -4.01 -11.41 -0.54
N ALA A 93 -3.48 -12.12 -1.54
CA ALA A 93 -3.88 -11.89 -2.94
C ALA A 93 -5.39 -12.12 -3.16
N GLU A 94 -5.97 -13.13 -2.51
CA GLU A 94 -7.39 -13.42 -2.57
C GLU A 94 -8.24 -12.27 -2.01
N GLN A 95 -7.86 -11.74 -0.84
CA GLN A 95 -8.59 -10.64 -0.22
C GLN A 95 -8.66 -9.42 -1.14
N VAL A 96 -7.54 -9.06 -1.78
CA VAL A 96 -7.51 -7.90 -2.69
C VAL A 96 -8.29 -8.16 -3.97
N ARG A 97 -8.20 -9.36 -4.55
CA ARG A 97 -8.98 -9.74 -5.74
C ARG A 97 -10.49 -9.79 -5.47
N GLY A 98 -10.89 -10.08 -4.23
CA GLY A 98 -12.28 -10.11 -3.79
C GLY A 98 -12.85 -8.73 -3.42
N LEU A 99 -12.04 -7.67 -3.39
CA LEU A 99 -12.54 -6.32 -3.13
C LEU A 99 -13.35 -5.80 -4.32
N ALA A 100 -14.51 -5.23 -4.02
CA ALA A 100 -15.22 -4.41 -4.99
C ALA A 100 -14.41 -3.15 -5.32
N SER A 101 -14.59 -2.60 -6.52
CA SER A 101 -13.81 -1.46 -7.03
C SER A 101 -13.98 -0.16 -6.21
N ASP A 102 -15.06 -0.05 -5.44
CA ASP A 102 -15.32 1.07 -4.53
C ASP A 102 -14.87 0.80 -3.08
N ARG A 103 -14.20 -0.34 -2.83
CA ARG A 103 -13.77 -0.78 -1.51
C ARG A 103 -12.26 -0.82 -1.37
N VAL A 104 -11.81 -0.49 -0.16
CA VAL A 104 -10.40 -0.35 0.18
C VAL A 104 -10.15 -1.12 1.47
N LEU A 105 -9.14 -1.98 1.46
CA LEU A 105 -8.60 -2.57 2.67
C LEU A 105 -7.61 -1.57 3.31
N THR A 106 -7.87 -1.20 4.55
CA THR A 106 -7.06 -0.23 5.30
C THR A 106 -6.74 -0.76 6.70
N ALA A 107 -5.72 -0.21 7.35
CA ALA A 107 -5.39 -0.55 8.72
C ALA A 107 -6.45 0.03 9.67
N ARG A 108 -6.90 -0.79 10.61
CA ARG A 108 -7.65 -0.33 11.78
C ARG A 108 -6.70 -0.10 12.96
N ASP A 109 -5.75 -1.01 13.12
CA ASP A 109 -4.69 -1.00 14.12
C ASP A 109 -3.49 -1.82 13.59
N TYR A 110 -2.39 -1.92 14.35
CA TYR A 110 -1.18 -2.65 13.96
C TYR A 110 -1.39 -4.14 13.65
N ARG A 111 -2.55 -4.73 14.01
CA ARG A 111 -2.84 -6.16 13.87
C ARG A 111 -4.08 -6.47 13.03
N ARG A 112 -4.91 -5.48 12.71
CA ARG A 112 -6.22 -5.71 12.06
C ARG A 112 -6.44 -4.75 10.91
N GLY A 113 -6.69 -5.31 9.74
CA GLY A 113 -7.28 -4.59 8.61
C GLY A 113 -8.80 -4.43 8.75
N ARG A 114 -9.38 -3.49 8.01
CA ARG A 114 -10.82 -3.36 7.78
C ARG A 114 -11.08 -2.92 6.35
N VAL A 115 -12.24 -3.29 5.81
CA VAL A 115 -12.69 -2.82 4.50
C VAL A 115 -13.58 -1.61 4.69
N VAL A 116 -13.27 -0.53 3.98
CA VAL A 116 -14.04 0.72 3.96
C VAL A 116 -14.38 1.09 2.51
N SER A 117 -15.30 2.05 2.30
CA SER A 117 -15.45 2.63 0.97
C SER A 117 -14.26 3.53 0.64
N ARG A 118 -13.94 3.64 -0.65
CA ARG A 118 -12.92 4.55 -1.19
C ARG A 118 -13.14 5.99 -0.74
N ALA A 119 -14.37 6.48 -0.83
CA ALA A 119 -14.73 7.83 -0.39
C ALA A 119 -14.49 8.04 1.11
N ALA A 120 -14.77 7.04 1.95
CA ALA A 120 -14.51 7.14 3.39
C ALA A 120 -13.01 7.13 3.70
N PHE A 121 -12.22 6.32 2.98
CA PHE A 121 -10.76 6.31 3.09
C PHE A 121 -10.17 7.68 2.73
N GLU A 122 -10.56 8.24 1.60
CA GLU A 122 -10.08 9.55 1.13
C GLU A 122 -10.44 10.67 2.12
N LYS A 123 -11.70 10.70 2.58
CA LYS A 123 -12.16 11.68 3.57
C LYS A 123 -11.35 11.60 4.87
N ALA A 124 -11.12 10.39 5.38
CA ALA A 124 -10.36 10.18 6.62
C ALA A 124 -8.88 10.55 6.46
N GLY A 125 -8.27 10.20 5.32
CA GLY A 125 -6.89 10.59 5.01
C GLY A 125 -6.73 12.10 4.94
N LYS A 126 -7.61 12.81 4.21
CA LYS A 126 -7.60 14.27 4.12
C LYS A 126 -7.76 14.95 5.48
N ALA A 127 -8.67 14.44 6.32
CA ALA A 127 -8.86 14.94 7.68
C ALA A 127 -7.63 14.72 8.58
N SER A 128 -6.82 13.69 8.29
CA SER A 128 -5.61 13.39 9.07
C SER A 128 -4.40 14.25 8.68
N CYS A 129 -4.48 14.91 7.51
CA CYS A 129 -3.49 15.89 7.02
C CYS A 129 -3.82 17.34 7.42
N ALA A 130 -4.99 17.59 8.02
CA ALA A 130 -5.40 18.90 8.54
C ALA A 130 -4.93 19.08 9.99
#